data_AF-A0A3P6R6M1-F1
#
_entry.id   AF-A0A3P6R6M1-F1
#
_cell.length_a   1.000
_cell.length_b   1.000
_cell.length_c   1.000
_cell.angle_alpha   90.00
_cell.angle_beta   90.00
_cell.angle_gamma   90.00
#
_symmetry.space_group_name_H-M   'P 1'
#
loop_
_entity.id
_entity.type
_entity.pdbx_description
1 polymer ?
#
loop_
_entity_poly.entity_id
_entity_poly.type
_entity_poly.pdbx_seq_one_letter_code
_entity_poly.pdbx_strand_id
1 'polypeptide(L)'
;MTIVQSARGSAFNKGSSLLRRWIRSRTCNNLPIPVEYCLCRYEKKELKDDRLRQRIGEFIASQLNTYLTNVGIANICLNQEYEKTLDAQQLQTGENTTLYSMFVRLKPMKGDFTAEVLGTTSGFQLVSGFDRWDHRKRGHCAPKVFRPLCQCSST
;
A
#
# COMPACT_ATOMS: atom_id res chain seq x y z
N MET A 1 -18.78 4.66 -63.27
CA MET A 1 -18.18 3.66 -62.37
C MET A 1 -17.73 4.34 -61.08
N THR A 2 -18.68 4.61 -60.19
CA THR A 2 -18.77 4.15 -58.79
C THR A 2 -17.46 3.85 -58.00
N ILE A 3 -17.22 4.70 -56.97
CA ILE A 3 -16.83 4.41 -55.56
C ILE A 3 -15.35 4.04 -55.25
N VAL A 4 -14.62 4.51 -54.20
CA VAL A 4 -14.87 5.33 -52.98
C VAL A 4 -13.61 6.18 -52.65
N GLN A 5 -13.81 7.35 -52.05
CA GLN A 5 -12.91 7.90 -51.03
C GLN A 5 -12.91 7.01 -49.78
N SER A 6 -11.78 6.82 -49.10
CA SER A 6 -11.64 6.71 -47.63
C SER A 6 -10.58 5.69 -47.20
N ALA A 7 -9.55 6.18 -46.52
CA ALA A 7 -9.02 5.50 -45.34
C ALA A 7 -8.57 6.56 -44.33
N ARG A 8 -9.54 7.02 -43.52
CA ARG A 8 -9.26 7.56 -42.19
C ARG A 8 -8.52 6.49 -41.39
N GLY A 9 -7.21 6.66 -41.19
CA GLY A 9 -6.37 5.76 -40.41
C GLY A 9 -6.20 6.27 -38.97
N SER A 10 -7.15 5.88 -38.13
CA SER A 10 -7.16 5.84 -36.65
C SER A 10 -5.90 6.29 -35.91
N ALA A 11 -6.09 7.14 -34.88
CA ALA A 11 -5.13 7.46 -33.84
C ALA A 11 -4.32 6.22 -33.40
N PHE A 12 -3.08 6.10 -33.90
CA PHE A 12 -2.14 5.10 -33.41
C PHE A 12 -1.88 5.42 -31.93
N ASN A 13 -2.31 4.52 -31.04
CA ASN A 13 -1.94 4.57 -29.62
C ASN A 13 -0.40 4.55 -29.54
N LYS A 14 0.20 5.67 -29.11
CA LYS A 14 1.65 5.83 -28.96
C LYS A 14 2.21 4.65 -28.14
N GLY A 15 3.22 3.96 -28.68
CA GLY A 15 3.86 2.81 -28.04
C GLY A 15 3.34 1.42 -28.46
N SER A 16 2.55 1.35 -29.53
CA SER A 16 2.25 0.09 -30.22
C SER A 16 3.43 -0.30 -31.13
N SER A 17 3.85 -1.57 -31.10
CA SER A 17 4.89 -2.10 -32.01
C SER A 17 4.33 -3.23 -32.88
N LEU A 18 5.10 -3.66 -33.87
CA LEU A 18 4.75 -4.78 -34.74
C LEU A 18 4.46 -6.07 -33.95
N LEU A 19 5.17 -6.26 -32.84
CA LEU A 19 5.08 -7.45 -31.96
C LEU A 19 4.08 -7.28 -30.82
N ARG A 20 3.63 -6.06 -30.51
CA ARG A 20 2.68 -5.81 -29.44
C ARG A 20 1.74 -4.68 -29.81
N ARG A 21 0.58 -5.07 -30.35
CA ARG A 21 -0.50 -4.16 -30.72
C ARG A 21 -1.27 -3.74 -29.47
N TRP A 22 -1.41 -2.43 -29.25
CA TRP A 22 -2.17 -1.90 -28.12
C TRP A 22 -3.55 -1.41 -28.57
N ILE A 23 -4.59 -2.10 -28.11
CA ILE A 23 -5.96 -1.92 -28.62
C ILE A 23 -6.68 -0.74 -27.94
N ARG A 24 -6.30 -0.39 -26.70
CA ARG A 24 -6.96 0.68 -25.90
C ARG A 24 -6.05 1.90 -25.73
N SER A 25 -6.64 3.06 -25.43
CA SER A 25 -5.86 4.24 -25.03
C SER A 25 -5.05 3.91 -23.77
N ARG A 26 -3.76 4.31 -23.75
CA ARG A 26 -2.91 4.09 -22.57
C ARG A 26 -3.30 5.08 -21.48
N THR A 27 -3.99 4.57 -20.48
CA THR A 27 -4.15 5.22 -19.19
C THR A 27 -3.35 4.44 -18.15
N CYS A 28 -2.95 5.09 -17.07
CA CYS A 28 -2.19 4.48 -16.00
C CYS A 28 -2.98 3.31 -15.32
N ASN A 29 -4.30 3.31 -15.42
CA ASN A 29 -5.19 2.24 -14.92
C ASN A 29 -5.18 0.99 -15.81
N ASN A 30 -4.75 1.12 -17.08
CA ASN A 30 -4.84 0.06 -18.08
C ASN A 30 -3.46 -0.44 -18.53
N LEU A 31 -2.40 0.01 -17.85
CA LEU A 31 -1.04 -0.46 -18.04
C LEU A 31 -0.82 -1.73 -17.20
N PRO A 32 -0.23 -2.80 -17.77
CA PRO A 32 0.15 -3.99 -17.02
C PRO A 32 1.45 -3.75 -16.25
N ILE A 33 1.47 -2.69 -15.44
CA ILE A 33 2.56 -2.33 -14.54
C ILE A 33 1.98 -2.53 -13.14
N PRO A 34 2.62 -3.34 -12.26
CA PRO A 34 2.19 -3.45 -10.87
C PRO A 34 2.14 -2.06 -10.23
N VAL A 35 1.18 -1.84 -9.33
CA VAL A 35 0.93 -0.52 -8.74
C VAL A 35 2.16 0.07 -8.05
N GLU A 36 3.01 -0.78 -7.48
CA GLU A 36 4.29 -0.43 -6.84
C GLU A 36 5.30 0.25 -7.79
N TYR A 37 5.22 -0.02 -9.10
CA TYR A 37 6.12 0.52 -10.12
C TYR A 37 5.44 1.56 -11.02
N CYS A 38 4.22 1.99 -10.67
CA CYS A 38 3.48 2.94 -11.47
C CYS A 38 4.08 4.35 -11.31
N LEU A 39 4.72 4.87 -12.36
CA LEU A 39 5.29 6.24 -12.40
C LEU A 39 4.21 7.34 -12.39
N CYS A 40 2.94 6.96 -12.49
CA CYS A 40 1.84 7.91 -12.53
C CYS A 40 1.58 8.47 -11.13
N ARG A 41 1.76 9.78 -10.98
CA ARG A 41 1.38 10.52 -9.78
C ARG A 41 -0.13 10.64 -9.73
N TYR A 42 -0.80 9.64 -9.17
CA TYR A 42 -2.21 9.81 -8.87
C TYR A 42 -2.39 10.66 -7.61
N GLU A 43 -3.33 11.58 -7.68
CA GLU A 43 -3.73 12.35 -6.50
C GLU A 43 -4.44 11.41 -5.53
N LYS A 44 -3.73 11.04 -4.47
CA LYS A 44 -4.34 10.36 -3.33
C LYS A 44 -5.27 11.35 -2.64
N LYS A 45 -6.50 10.93 -2.37
CA LYS A 45 -7.48 11.74 -1.65
C LYS A 45 -7.38 11.44 -0.16
N GLU A 46 -7.58 12.44 0.67
CA GLU A 46 -7.70 12.22 2.11
C GLU A 46 -8.83 11.22 2.42
N LEU A 47 -8.54 10.24 3.26
CA LEU A 47 -9.53 9.31 3.79
C LEU A 47 -10.17 9.92 5.04
N LYS A 48 -11.43 10.35 4.94
CA LYS A 48 -12.16 11.03 6.01
C LYS A 48 -13.01 10.12 6.91
N ASP A 49 -13.25 8.87 6.51
CA ASP A 49 -14.07 7.93 7.28
C ASP A 49 -13.26 7.38 8.47
N ASP A 50 -13.54 7.87 9.67
CA ASP A 50 -12.84 7.47 10.89
C ASP A 50 -13.02 6.00 11.27
N ARG A 51 -14.19 5.41 11.00
CA ARG A 51 -14.41 3.97 11.27
C ARG A 51 -13.61 3.12 10.30
N LEU A 52 -13.47 3.55 9.06
CA LEU A 52 -12.63 2.86 8.08
C LEU A 52 -11.15 3.01 8.43
N ARG A 53 -10.69 4.22 8.80
CA ARG A 53 -9.32 4.47 9.27
C ARG A 53 -8.96 3.58 10.47
N GLN A 54 -9.86 3.48 11.45
CA GLN A 54 -9.67 2.62 12.62
C GLN A 54 -9.53 1.15 12.22
N ARG A 55 -10.46 0.62 11.40
CA ARG A 55 -10.41 -0.78 10.95
C ARG A 55 -9.13 -1.11 10.20
N ILE A 56 -8.67 -0.22 9.33
CA ILE A 56 -7.41 -0.41 8.60
C ILE A 56 -6.21 -0.32 9.56
N GLY A 57 -6.23 0.60 10.52
CA GLY A 57 -5.19 0.73 11.54
C GLY A 57 -5.08 -0.51 12.44
N GLU A 58 -6.19 -1.08 12.86
CA GLU A 58 -6.26 -2.34 13.61
C GLU A 58 -5.74 -3.51 12.76
N PHE A 59 -6.09 -3.57 11.48
CA PHE A 59 -5.55 -4.53 10.53
C PHE A 59 -4.03 -4.43 10.41
N ILE A 60 -3.47 -3.22 10.29
CA ILE A 60 -2.02 -2.98 10.21
C ILE A 60 -1.33 -3.48 11.49
N ALA A 61 -1.87 -3.17 12.67
CA ALA A 61 -1.31 -3.64 13.94
C ALA A 61 -1.30 -5.18 14.02
N SER A 62 -2.40 -5.83 13.63
CA SER A 62 -2.52 -7.29 13.58
C SER A 62 -1.52 -7.92 12.62
N GLN A 63 -1.35 -7.35 11.42
CA GLN A 63 -0.38 -7.83 10.44
C GLN A 63 1.06 -7.68 10.94
N LEU A 64 1.39 -6.58 11.64
CA LEU A 64 2.71 -6.39 12.22
C LEU A 64 3.02 -7.47 13.27
N ASN A 65 2.09 -7.75 14.18
CA ASN A 65 2.29 -8.79 15.20
C ASN A 65 2.39 -10.19 14.58
N THR A 66 1.59 -10.46 13.55
CA THR A 66 1.65 -11.71 12.79
C THR A 66 3.02 -11.87 12.13
N TYR A 67 3.53 -10.79 11.52
CA TYR A 67 4.87 -10.77 10.94
C TYR A 67 5.96 -11.05 12.00
N LEU A 68 5.91 -10.38 13.16
CA LEU A 68 6.86 -10.62 14.25
C LEU A 68 6.78 -12.06 14.80
N THR A 69 5.60 -12.66 14.79
CA THR A 69 5.38 -14.06 15.19
C THR A 69 5.99 -15.02 14.17
N ASN A 70 5.74 -14.79 12.88
CA ASN A 70 6.25 -15.61 11.79
C ASN A 70 7.78 -15.62 11.72
N VAL A 71 8.43 -14.50 12.07
CA VAL A 71 9.89 -14.43 12.15
C VAL A 71 10.47 -14.86 13.51
N GLY A 72 9.62 -15.30 14.45
CA GLY A 72 10.04 -15.93 15.71
C GLY A 72 10.57 -14.98 16.78
N ILE A 73 10.26 -13.68 16.71
CA ILE A 73 10.73 -12.66 17.68
C ILE A 73 9.60 -12.05 18.52
N ALA A 74 8.36 -12.55 18.36
CA ALA A 74 7.21 -12.06 19.11
C ALA A 74 7.35 -12.21 20.63
N ASN A 75 8.21 -13.11 21.13
CA ASN A 75 8.46 -13.29 22.56
C ASN A 75 9.35 -12.19 23.17
N ILE A 76 10.22 -11.57 22.38
CA ILE A 76 11.11 -10.48 22.83
C ILE A 76 10.54 -9.09 22.50
N CYS A 77 9.61 -9.02 21.54
CA CYS A 77 8.94 -7.81 21.13
C CYS A 77 7.58 -7.66 21.85
N LEU A 78 7.26 -6.45 22.32
CA LEU A 78 5.93 -6.16 22.83
C LEU A 78 4.88 -6.26 21.70
N ASN A 79 3.71 -6.80 22.05
CA ASN A 79 2.57 -6.82 21.14
C ASN A 79 2.10 -5.39 20.82
N GLN A 80 1.86 -5.11 19.54
CA GLN A 80 1.44 -3.79 19.08
C GLN A 80 -0.08 -3.69 18.94
N GLU A 81 -0.62 -2.55 19.33
CA GLU A 81 -2.03 -2.23 19.19
C GLU A 81 -2.18 -0.88 18.49
N TYR A 82 -3.27 -0.76 17.73
CA TYR A 82 -3.66 0.52 17.14
C TYR A 82 -3.95 1.55 18.24
N GLU A 83 -3.35 2.73 18.13
CA GLU A 83 -3.66 3.89 18.99
C GLU A 83 -4.50 4.91 18.21
N LYS A 84 -3.97 5.39 17.09
CA LYS A 84 -4.65 6.38 16.24
C LYS A 84 -4.05 6.45 14.84
N THR A 85 -4.80 7.03 13.93
CA THR A 85 -4.34 7.38 12.58
C THR A 85 -3.85 8.83 12.56
N LEU A 86 -2.63 9.05 12.06
CA LEU A 86 -1.99 10.37 11.94
C LEU A 86 -2.30 11.00 10.57
N ASP A 87 -2.18 10.21 9.51
CA ASP A 87 -2.59 10.57 8.14
C ASP A 87 -3.15 9.34 7.44
N ALA A 88 -4.10 9.54 6.54
CA ALA A 88 -4.64 8.46 5.74
C ALA A 88 -5.10 9.00 4.39
N GLN A 89 -4.66 8.32 3.34
CA GLN A 89 -4.96 8.68 1.97
C GLN A 89 -5.47 7.45 1.21
N GLN A 90 -6.32 7.67 0.22
CA GLN A 90 -6.91 6.62 -0.60
C GLN A 90 -6.79 6.92 -2.09
N LEU A 91 -6.65 5.86 -2.88
CA LEU A 91 -6.58 5.90 -4.33
C LEU A 91 -7.38 4.74 -4.91
N GLN A 92 -8.28 5.02 -5.84
CA GLN A 92 -8.96 3.98 -6.62
C GLN A 92 -8.02 3.48 -7.71
N THR A 93 -7.67 2.19 -7.69
CA THR A 93 -6.70 1.58 -8.62
C THR A 93 -7.37 0.75 -9.72
N GLY A 94 -8.63 0.34 -9.51
CA GLY A 94 -9.42 -0.48 -10.44
C GLY A 94 -10.92 -0.41 -10.13
N GLU A 95 -11.73 -1.23 -10.80
CA GLU A 95 -13.21 -1.16 -10.69
C GLU A 95 -13.74 -1.44 -9.27
N ASN A 96 -12.99 -2.19 -8.43
CA ASN A 96 -13.40 -2.53 -7.05
C ASN A 96 -12.20 -2.61 -6.09
N THR A 97 -11.14 -1.83 -6.33
CA THR A 97 -9.92 -1.93 -5.53
C THR A 97 -9.42 -0.54 -5.14
N THR A 98 -9.37 -0.31 -3.83
CA THR A 98 -8.89 0.94 -3.25
C THR A 98 -7.58 0.69 -2.53
N LEU A 99 -6.54 1.45 -2.89
CA LEU A 99 -5.28 1.49 -2.17
C LEU A 99 -5.37 2.53 -1.06
N TYR A 100 -5.08 2.12 0.16
CA TYR A 100 -5.00 2.98 1.33
C TYR A 100 -3.54 3.15 1.72
N SER A 101 -3.06 4.38 1.76
CA SER A 101 -1.77 4.74 2.34
C SER A 101 -2.01 5.30 3.74
N MET A 102 -1.56 4.56 4.74
CA MET A 102 -1.86 4.82 6.14
C MET A 102 -0.59 5.24 6.86
N PHE A 103 -0.71 6.29 7.67
CA PHE A 103 0.28 6.68 8.66
C PHE A 103 -0.35 6.56 10.04
N VAL A 104 0.03 5.54 10.80
CA VAL A 104 -0.63 5.14 12.06
C VAL A 104 0.34 5.17 13.22
N ARG A 105 -0.16 5.51 14.39
CA ARG A 105 0.56 5.36 15.65
C ARG A 105 0.11 4.08 16.34
N LEU A 106 1.10 3.26 16.73
CA LEU A 106 0.90 2.03 17.48
C LEU A 106 1.42 2.17 18.92
N LYS A 107 0.69 1.57 19.87
CA LYS A 107 1.03 1.46 21.29
C LYS A 107 1.43 0.00 21.61
N PRO A 108 2.27 -0.26 22.62
CA PRO A 108 2.86 0.67 23.59
C PRO A 108 4.01 1.53 23.04
N MET A 109 4.43 1.30 21.80
CA MET A 109 5.64 1.91 21.23
C MET A 109 5.58 3.44 21.07
N LYS A 110 4.37 4.03 21.02
CA LYS A 110 4.14 5.36 20.43
C LYS A 110 4.89 5.50 19.10
N GLY A 111 4.98 4.38 18.37
CA GLY A 111 5.73 4.26 17.14
C GLY A 111 4.84 4.65 15.98
N ASP A 112 5.36 5.50 15.10
CA ASP A 112 4.65 5.98 13.93
C ASP A 112 5.07 5.12 12.74
N PHE A 113 4.10 4.49 12.07
CA PHE A 113 4.31 3.52 11.01
C PHE A 113 3.57 3.92 9.75
N THR A 114 4.20 3.74 8.60
CA THR A 114 3.56 3.82 7.29
C THR A 114 3.37 2.43 6.70
N ALA A 115 2.19 2.21 6.11
CA ALA A 115 1.85 0.98 5.41
C ALA A 115 0.84 1.25 4.29
N GLU A 116 0.90 0.42 3.25
CA GLU A 116 -0.05 0.41 2.14
C GLU A 116 -0.92 -0.86 2.19
N VAL A 117 -2.23 -0.63 2.12
CA VAL A 117 -3.25 -1.67 2.27
C VAL A 117 -4.20 -1.61 1.08
N LEU A 118 -4.40 -2.73 0.40
CA LEU A 118 -5.46 -2.87 -0.60
C LEU A 118 -6.76 -3.27 0.08
N GLY A 119 -7.82 -2.49 -0.15
CA GLY A 119 -9.20 -2.88 0.10
C GLY A 119 -9.79 -3.55 -1.13
N THR A 120 -10.33 -4.75 -0.92
CA THR A 120 -11.07 -5.55 -1.89
C THR A 120 -12.42 -5.94 -1.31
N THR A 121 -13.30 -6.55 -2.10
CA THR A 121 -14.56 -7.13 -1.61
C THR A 121 -14.34 -8.25 -0.58
N SER A 122 -13.20 -8.93 -0.63
CA SER A 122 -12.78 -9.96 0.32
C SER A 122 -12.15 -9.43 1.62
N GLY A 123 -11.93 -8.12 1.73
CA GLY A 123 -11.32 -7.48 2.90
C GLY A 123 -10.02 -6.75 2.58
N PHE A 124 -9.16 -6.61 3.60
CA PHE A 124 -7.90 -5.89 3.52
C PHE A 124 -6.71 -6.81 3.28
N GLN A 125 -5.79 -6.37 2.43
CA GLN A 125 -4.53 -7.04 2.17
C GLN A 125 -3.38 -6.05 2.31
N LEU A 126 -2.37 -6.40 3.11
CA LEU A 126 -1.14 -5.63 3.20
C LEU A 126 -0.34 -5.85 1.91
N VAL A 127 0.04 -4.77 1.23
CA VAL A 127 0.82 -4.85 -0.02
C VAL A 127 2.20 -4.22 0.08
N SER A 128 2.45 -3.41 1.09
CA SER A 128 3.79 -2.94 1.42
C SER A 128 4.40 -3.68 2.61
N GLY A 129 5.68 -3.41 2.88
CA GLY A 129 6.25 -3.64 4.20
C GLY A 129 5.77 -2.61 5.24
N PHE A 130 6.40 -2.65 6.41
CA PHE A 130 6.21 -1.66 7.47
C PHE A 130 7.43 -0.75 7.55
N ASP A 131 7.20 0.55 7.41
CA ASP A 131 8.25 1.55 7.62
C ASP A 131 7.94 2.32 8.90
N ARG A 132 8.94 2.46 9.79
CA ARG A 132 8.80 3.22 11.03
C ARG A 132 9.45 4.59 10.88
N TRP A 133 8.70 5.65 11.21
CA TRP A 133 9.12 7.05 11.11
C TRP A 133 9.87 7.56 12.36
N ASP A 134 10.12 6.71 13.35
CA ASP A 134 10.82 7.09 14.59
C ASP A 134 12.34 6.93 14.47
N HIS A 135 13.08 8.02 14.68
CA HIS A 135 14.54 8.04 14.65
C HIS A 135 15.20 7.50 15.94
N ARG A 136 14.43 7.19 16.98
CA ARG A 136 14.99 6.67 18.23
C ARG A 136 15.37 5.20 18.06
N LYS A 137 16.65 4.88 18.29
CA LYS A 137 17.19 3.52 18.32
C LYS A 137 16.60 2.75 19.51
N ARG A 138 15.44 2.12 19.31
CA ARG A 138 14.84 1.15 20.23
C ARG A 138 14.90 -0.25 19.59
N GLY A 139 14.61 -1.30 20.37
CA GLY A 139 14.63 -2.67 19.85
C GLY A 139 15.99 -3.38 19.88
N HIS A 140 16.92 -2.98 20.74
CA HIS A 140 18.27 -3.58 20.80
C HIS A 140 18.31 -5.10 21.08
N CYS A 141 17.29 -5.63 21.74
CA CYS A 141 17.06 -7.06 21.95
C CYS A 141 16.84 -7.84 20.64
N ALA A 142 16.41 -7.18 19.57
CA ALA A 142 16.14 -7.80 18.29
C ALA A 142 17.37 -7.71 17.35
N PRO A 143 17.49 -8.65 16.39
CA PRO A 143 18.46 -8.55 15.30
C PRO A 143 18.33 -7.23 14.56
N LYS A 144 19.44 -6.70 14.02
CA LYS A 144 19.52 -5.36 13.38
C LYS A 144 18.36 -5.08 12.41
N VAL A 145 17.97 -6.08 11.63
CA VAL A 145 16.90 -6.00 10.62
C VAL A 145 15.52 -5.70 11.23
N PHE A 146 15.24 -6.22 12.44
CA PHE A 146 13.93 -6.11 13.09
C PHE A 146 13.86 -5.02 14.16
N ARG A 147 14.98 -4.37 14.50
CA ARG A 147 15.02 -3.30 15.51
C ARG A 147 14.03 -2.17 15.25
N PRO A 148 13.79 -1.72 14.00
CA PRO A 148 12.79 -0.68 13.75
C PRO A 148 11.39 -1.16 14.16
N LEU A 149 11.06 -2.42 13.92
CA LEU A 149 9.72 -2.98 14.10
C LEU A 149 9.46 -3.49 15.52
N CYS A 150 10.53 -3.72 16.29
CA CYS A 150 10.45 -4.35 17.61
C CYS A 150 10.69 -3.35 18.74
N GLN A 151 9.88 -3.42 19.78
CA GLN A 151 10.17 -2.83 21.08
C GLN A 151 10.40 -3.93 22.09
N CYS A 152 11.53 -3.88 22.77
CA CYS A 152 11.89 -4.89 23.75
C CYS A 152 10.90 -4.91 24.90
N SER A 153 10.43 -6.10 25.23
CA SER A 153 9.81 -6.36 26.53
C SER A 153 10.84 -6.06 27.62
N SER A 154 10.49 -5.23 28.59
CA SER A 154 11.30 -5.05 29.78
C SER A 154 11.26 -6.37 30.54
N THR A 155 12.33 -7.15 30.46
CA THR A 155 12.56 -8.29 31.36
C THR A 155 13.44 -7.80 32.50
#